data_AF-A0A7S4GD85-F1
#
_entry.id   AF-A0A7S4GD85-F1
#
_cell.length_a   1.000
_cell.length_b   1.000
_cell.length_c   1.000
_cell.angle_alpha   90.00
_cell.angle_beta   90.00
_cell.angle_gamma   90.00
#
_symmetry.space_group_name_H-M   'P 1'
#
loop_
_entity.id
_entity.type
_entity.pdbx_description
1 polymer ?
#
loop_
_entity_poly.entity_id
_entity_poly.type
_entity_poly.pdbx_seq_one_letter_code
_entity_poly.pdbx_strand_id
1 'polypeptide(L)'
;MGQCLSCPEASRPTDFRKSPLDAATGFSTAGDGYWTSVLQFFKEQRSVSLGLFIDKVEWWTYPYVQPEIVQAVFDGNSQLAWLLWGTAFMVSPLGNMLFGSIADTVGRKKALIASSLLLSVGTVCQGLTPPVAYVRVGWMVAWRCIQGIGYGGKFTVSNVYLAEVAPRSILST
;
A
#
# COMPACT_ATOMS: atom_id res chain seq x y z
N MET A 1 47.03 42.10 -18.65
CA MET A 1 47.56 41.24 -19.74
C MET A 1 47.33 39.80 -19.32
N GLY A 2 46.52 38.93 -19.93
CA GLY A 2 45.56 38.99 -21.03
C GLY A 2 44.36 38.10 -20.67
N GLN A 3 43.12 38.54 -20.93
CA GLN A 3 42.32 38.28 -22.14
C GLN A 3 41.78 36.85 -22.24
N CYS A 4 40.51 36.70 -21.81
CA CYS A 4 39.58 35.67 -22.27
C CYS A 4 39.41 35.77 -23.79
N LEU A 5 39.83 34.74 -24.53
CA LEU A 5 39.51 34.58 -25.94
C LEU A 5 39.06 33.14 -26.18
N SER A 6 37.95 33.02 -26.92
CA SER A 6 37.31 31.81 -27.44
C SER A 6 36.09 31.28 -26.67
N CYS A 7 34.99 32.04 -26.69
CA CYS A 7 33.66 31.44 -26.86
C CYS A 7 33.29 31.56 -28.36
N PRO A 8 32.96 30.45 -29.06
CA PRO A 8 32.46 30.54 -30.42
C PRO A 8 31.02 31.09 -30.44
N GLU A 9 30.84 32.06 -31.34
CA GLU A 9 29.61 32.67 -31.85
C GLU A 9 28.37 31.77 -31.73
N ALA A 10 27.47 32.12 -30.81
CA ALA A 10 26.15 31.52 -30.67
C ALA A 10 25.29 31.87 -31.90
N SER A 11 25.19 30.92 -32.83
CA SER A 11 24.28 30.99 -33.97
C SER A 11 22.83 31.21 -33.49
N ARG A 12 22.26 32.34 -33.90
CA ARG A 12 20.84 32.71 -33.72
C ARG A 12 19.92 31.55 -34.10
N PRO A 13 19.04 31.06 -33.20
CA PRO A 13 17.95 30.19 -33.62
C PRO A 13 16.90 31.04 -34.35
N THR A 14 16.92 30.97 -35.68
CA THR A 14 15.80 31.36 -36.54
C THR A 14 14.70 30.31 -36.43
N ASP A 15 14.03 30.24 -35.29
CA ASP A 15 12.78 29.49 -35.16
C ASP A 15 11.78 30.26 -34.29
N PHE A 16 10.85 30.93 -34.96
CA PHE A 16 9.68 31.59 -34.38
C PHE A 16 8.61 30.56 -34.00
N ARG A 17 8.98 29.47 -33.32
CA ARG A 17 8.01 28.49 -32.79
C ARG A 17 8.52 27.79 -31.53
N LYS A 18 8.59 28.55 -30.44
CA LYS A 18 8.18 28.16 -29.08
C LYS A 18 8.25 29.43 -28.24
N SER A 19 7.10 29.88 -27.76
CA SER A 19 7.08 31.01 -26.86
C SER A 19 7.73 30.57 -25.54
N PRO A 20 8.56 31.40 -24.88
CA PRO A 20 9.04 31.11 -23.52
C PRO A 20 7.91 30.95 -22.49
N LEU A 21 6.68 31.35 -22.85
CA LEU A 21 5.46 31.19 -22.07
C LEU A 21 4.91 29.74 -22.06
N ASP A 22 5.26 28.93 -23.06
CA ASP A 22 4.93 27.50 -23.09
C ASP A 22 5.81 26.67 -22.14
N ALA A 23 6.91 27.25 -21.64
CA ALA A 23 7.76 26.65 -20.62
C ALA A 23 7.30 26.99 -19.18
N ALA A 24 6.48 28.04 -19.02
CA ALA A 24 5.97 28.50 -17.72
C ALA A 24 4.57 27.96 -17.40
N THR A 25 3.82 27.50 -18.40
CA THR A 25 2.56 26.80 -18.23
C THR A 25 2.82 25.32 -18.51
N GLY A 26 2.82 24.47 -17.47
CA GLY A 26 3.06 23.02 -17.56
C GLY A 26 2.01 22.24 -18.37
N PHE A 27 1.35 22.85 -19.34
CA PHE A 27 0.39 22.26 -20.26
C PHE A 27 1.06 22.06 -21.62
N SER A 28 2.22 21.40 -21.64
CA SER A 28 2.79 20.89 -22.88
C SER A 28 1.80 19.87 -23.44
N THR A 29 1.36 20.09 -24.67
CA THR A 29 0.37 19.29 -25.40
C THR A 29 0.44 17.82 -25.01
N ALA A 30 -0.58 17.37 -24.27
CA ALA A 30 -0.83 15.97 -23.99
C ALA A 30 -0.97 15.22 -25.32
N GLY A 31 0.14 14.73 -25.87
CA GLY A 31 0.09 13.76 -26.97
C GLY A 31 -0.68 12.52 -26.51
N ASP A 32 -1.19 11.74 -27.46
CA ASP A 32 -2.03 10.55 -27.19
C ASP A 32 -1.44 9.56 -26.15
N GLY A 33 -0.11 9.59 -25.95
CA GLY A 33 0.61 8.84 -24.91
C GLY A 33 0.47 9.34 -23.45
N TYR A 34 0.12 10.62 -23.23
CA TYR A 34 -0.08 11.17 -21.88
C TYR A 34 -1.36 10.60 -21.25
N TRP A 35 -2.48 10.73 -21.95
CA TRP A 35 -3.78 10.31 -21.43
C TRP A 35 -3.83 8.81 -21.17
N THR A 36 -3.18 8.00 -22.01
CA THR A 36 -3.06 6.55 -21.79
C THR A 36 -2.28 6.22 -20.50
N SER A 37 -1.19 6.95 -20.22
CA SER A 37 -0.42 6.79 -18.98
C SER A 37 -1.22 7.20 -17.74
N VAL A 38 -1.97 8.30 -17.82
CA VAL A 38 -2.85 8.79 -16.74
C VAL A 38 -3.98 7.80 -16.46
N LEU A 39 -4.65 7.29 -17.50
CA LEU A 39 -5.72 6.30 -17.36
C LEU A 39 -5.18 4.99 -16.77
N GLN A 40 -3.97 4.56 -17.16
CA GLN A 40 -3.33 3.39 -16.58
C GLN A 40 -3.02 3.61 -15.10
N PHE A 41 -2.53 4.78 -14.70
CA PHE A 41 -2.31 5.13 -13.30
C PHE A 41 -3.61 5.07 -12.49
N PHE A 42 -4.71 5.67 -12.98
CA PHE A 42 -6.01 5.61 -12.31
C PHE A 42 -6.55 4.18 -12.19
N LYS A 43 -6.29 3.33 -13.19
CA LYS A 43 -6.66 1.92 -13.16
C LYS A 43 -5.90 1.15 -12.07
N GLU A 44 -4.59 1.36 -11.96
CA GLU A 44 -3.76 0.77 -10.90
C GLU A 44 -4.14 1.32 -9.52
N GLN A 45 -4.36 2.63 -9.40
CA GLN A 45 -4.82 3.28 -8.18
C GLN A 45 -6.15 2.72 -7.69
N ARG A 46 -7.13 2.53 -8.58
CA ARG A 46 -8.41 1.91 -8.22
C ARG A 46 -8.21 0.50 -7.65
N SER A 47 -7.34 -0.29 -8.26
CA SER A 47 -7.06 -1.66 -7.81
C SER A 47 -6.44 -1.68 -6.41
N VAL A 48 -5.44 -0.83 -6.16
CA VAL A 48 -4.76 -0.74 -4.87
C VAL A 48 -5.70 -0.20 -3.79
N SER A 49 -6.45 0.86 -4.09
CA SER A 49 -7.41 1.46 -3.15
C SER A 49 -8.49 0.48 -2.73
N LEU A 50 -9.03 -0.31 -3.67
CA LEU A 50 -10.04 -1.32 -3.34
C LEU A 50 -9.46 -2.39 -2.41
N GLY A 51 -8.26 -2.87 -2.70
CA GLY A 51 -7.58 -3.87 -1.88
C GLY A 51 -7.25 -3.37 -0.47
N LEU A 52 -6.90 -2.10 -0.32
CA LEU A 52 -6.69 -1.49 1.00
C LEU A 52 -8.00 -1.25 1.74
N PHE A 53 -9.05 -0.86 1.02
CA PHE A 53 -10.35 -0.58 1.63
C PHE A 53 -10.93 -1.84 2.29
N ILE A 54 -10.90 -2.98 1.59
CA ILE A 54 -11.40 -4.26 2.13
C ILE A 54 -10.70 -4.59 3.45
N ASP A 55 -9.37 -4.52 3.49
CA ASP A 55 -8.62 -4.81 4.70
C ASP A 55 -8.88 -3.80 5.82
N LYS A 56 -9.07 -2.53 5.45
CA LYS A 56 -9.39 -1.48 6.43
C LYS A 56 -10.76 -1.73 7.05
N VAL A 57 -11.75 -2.16 6.25
CA VAL A 57 -13.08 -2.53 6.73
C VAL A 57 -12.97 -3.66 7.74
N GLU A 58 -12.22 -4.73 7.44
CA GLU A 58 -12.00 -5.81 8.40
C GLU A 58 -11.40 -5.28 9.71
N TRP A 59 -10.34 -4.48 9.62
CA TRP A 59 -9.65 -3.96 10.81
C TRP A 59 -10.51 -3.01 11.66
N TRP A 60 -11.29 -2.13 11.04
CA TRP A 60 -12.16 -1.19 11.74
C TRP A 60 -13.43 -1.84 12.26
N THR A 61 -13.98 -2.82 11.54
CA THR A 61 -15.20 -3.53 11.95
C THR A 61 -14.91 -4.59 13.02
N TYR A 62 -13.70 -5.16 13.05
CA TYR A 62 -13.33 -6.21 13.98
C TYR A 62 -13.69 -5.95 15.46
N PRO A 63 -13.34 -4.81 16.09
CA PRO A 63 -13.68 -4.56 17.49
C PRO A 63 -15.19 -4.47 17.75
N TYR A 64 -16.01 -4.17 16.74
CA TYR A 64 -17.46 -4.15 16.87
C TYR A 64 -18.08 -5.55 16.89
N VAL A 65 -17.48 -6.52 16.18
CA VAL A 65 -17.95 -7.93 16.07
C VAL A 65 -17.30 -8.83 17.13
N GLN A 66 -16.30 -8.29 17.82
CA GLN A 66 -15.50 -9.03 18.78
C GLN A 66 -16.29 -9.54 20.01
N PRO A 67 -17.22 -8.77 20.60
CA PRO A 67 -18.03 -9.26 21.72
C PRO A 67 -18.82 -10.52 21.36
N GLU A 68 -19.40 -10.56 20.17
CA GLU A 68 -20.17 -11.69 19.66
C GLU A 68 -19.28 -12.92 19.44
N ILE A 69 -18.10 -12.72 18.84
CA ILE A 69 -17.10 -13.79 18.65
C ILE A 69 -16.69 -14.38 20.01
N VAL A 70 -16.44 -13.53 21.01
CA VAL A 70 -15.99 -13.98 22.33
C VAL A 70 -17.09 -14.69 23.10
N GLN A 71 -18.34 -14.26 22.96
CA GLN A 71 -19.48 -14.98 23.52
C GLN A 71 -19.66 -16.36 22.87
N ALA A 72 -19.56 -16.46 21.54
CA ALA A 72 -19.79 -17.70 20.82
C ALA A 72 -18.63 -18.71 20.93
N VAL A 73 -17.38 -18.24 21.00
CA VAL A 73 -16.18 -19.10 20.93
C VAL A 73 -15.53 -19.32 22.29
N PHE A 74 -15.68 -18.37 23.21
CA PHE A 74 -14.95 -18.34 24.49
C PHE A 74 -15.84 -18.11 25.72
N ASP A 75 -17.13 -18.46 25.61
CA ASP A 75 -18.10 -18.40 26.72
C ASP A 75 -18.15 -17.04 27.44
N GLY A 76 -17.89 -15.95 26.70
CA GLY A 76 -17.99 -14.57 27.21
C GLY A 76 -16.75 -14.06 27.96
N ASN A 77 -15.60 -14.72 27.87
CA ASN A 77 -14.36 -14.23 28.49
C ASN A 77 -13.83 -12.95 27.79
N SER A 78 -14.26 -11.79 28.31
CA SER A 78 -13.96 -10.47 27.75
C SER A 78 -12.47 -10.10 27.73
N GLN A 79 -11.61 -10.75 28.52
CA GLN A 79 -10.16 -10.52 28.46
C GLN A 79 -9.57 -11.03 27.14
N LEU A 80 -10.14 -12.08 26.56
CA LEU A 80 -9.70 -12.63 25.28
C LEU A 80 -10.02 -11.71 24.11
N ALA A 81 -11.04 -10.85 24.22
CA ALA A 81 -11.28 -9.78 23.26
C ALA A 81 -10.07 -8.86 23.17
N TRP A 82 -9.69 -8.25 24.30
CA TRP A 82 -8.56 -7.33 24.33
C TRP A 82 -7.25 -7.99 23.91
N LEU A 83 -7.04 -9.26 24.25
CA LEU A 83 -5.89 -10.03 23.80
C LEU A 83 -5.85 -10.17 22.27
N LEU A 84 -6.95 -10.59 21.64
CA LEU A 84 -7.01 -10.80 20.19
C LEU A 84 -6.86 -9.51 19.38
N TRP A 85 -7.32 -8.38 19.92
CA TRP A 85 -7.16 -7.07 19.29
C TRP A 85 -5.75 -6.50 19.53
N GLY A 86 -5.28 -6.55 20.78
CA GLY A 86 -3.97 -6.03 21.18
C GLY A 86 -2.80 -6.78 20.53
N THR A 87 -2.89 -8.10 20.40
CA THR A 87 -1.84 -8.92 19.74
C THR A 87 -1.65 -8.52 18.28
N ALA A 88 -2.74 -8.38 17.53
CA ALA A 88 -2.67 -7.97 16.13
C ALA A 88 -2.07 -6.56 16.00
N PHE A 89 -2.44 -5.64 16.90
CA PHE A 89 -1.90 -4.28 16.94
C PHE A 89 -0.38 -4.24 17.26
N MET A 90 0.07 -5.02 18.25
CA MET A 90 1.49 -5.10 18.63
C MET A 90 2.37 -5.73 17.54
N VAL A 91 1.81 -6.66 16.76
CA VAL A 91 2.54 -7.36 15.69
C VAL A 91 2.56 -6.54 14.38
N SER A 92 1.63 -5.61 14.20
CA SER A 92 1.54 -4.81 12.97
C SER A 92 2.81 -4.00 12.63
N PRO A 93 3.50 -3.35 13.60
CA PRO A 93 4.81 -2.73 13.37
C PRO A 93 5.88 -3.71 12.87
N LEU A 94 5.89 -4.95 13.36
CA LEU A 94 6.81 -5.99 12.87
C LEU A 94 6.47 -6.37 11.42
N GLY A 95 5.18 -6.44 11.10
CA GLY A 95 4.69 -6.60 9.73
C GLY A 95 5.19 -5.52 8.78
N ASN A 96 5.19 -4.25 9.22
CA ASN A 96 5.72 -3.13 8.42
C ASN A 96 7.18 -3.36 8.02
N MET A 97 8.01 -3.76 8.99
CA MET A 97 9.45 -3.97 8.74
C MET A 97 9.67 -5.16 7.80
N LEU A 98 8.99 -6.29 8.04
CA LEU A 98 9.14 -7.50 7.24
C LEU A 98 8.71 -7.30 5.79
N PHE A 99 7.49 -6.81 5.57
CA PHE A 99 6.97 -6.59 4.22
C PHE A 99 7.65 -5.42 3.52
N GLY A 100 8.21 -4.45 4.25
CA GLY A 100 9.09 -3.43 3.68
C GLY A 100 10.32 -4.07 3.03
N SER A 101 11.07 -4.89 3.77
CA SER A 101 12.25 -5.58 3.23
C SER A 101 11.91 -6.57 2.11
N ILE A 102 10.76 -7.27 2.21
CA ILE A 102 10.29 -8.16 1.14
C ILE A 102 9.92 -7.38 -0.12
N ALA A 103 9.29 -6.20 0.02
CA ALA A 103 8.93 -5.36 -1.11
C ALA A 103 10.15 -4.83 -1.86
N ASP A 104 11.23 -4.51 -1.13
CA ASP A 104 12.48 -4.03 -1.73
C ASP A 104 13.27 -5.13 -2.46
N THR A 105 13.11 -6.40 -2.07
CA THR A 105 13.86 -7.53 -2.65
C THR A 105 13.08 -8.29 -3.74
N VAL A 106 11.80 -8.57 -3.51
CA VAL A 106 10.94 -9.38 -4.40
C VAL A 106 10.14 -8.50 -5.36
N GLY A 107 10.00 -7.22 -5.05
CA GLY A 107 9.25 -6.22 -5.81
C GLY A 107 7.89 -5.90 -5.18
N ARG A 108 7.52 -4.62 -5.24
CA ARG A 108 6.37 -4.06 -4.48
C ARG A 108 5.03 -4.66 -4.88
N LYS A 109 4.77 -4.85 -6.17
CA LYS A 109 3.50 -5.45 -6.65
C LYS A 109 3.30 -6.88 -6.11
N LYS A 110 4.36 -7.69 -6.10
CA LYS A 110 4.30 -9.07 -5.59
C LYS A 110 4.09 -9.08 -4.07
N ALA A 111 4.77 -8.18 -3.34
CA ALA A 111 4.57 -8.03 -1.91
C ALA A 111 3.11 -7.65 -1.55
N LEU A 112 2.47 -6.76 -2.33
CA LEU A 112 1.05 -6.39 -2.13
C LEU A 112 0.07 -7.55 -2.36
N ILE A 113 0.34 -8.39 -3.36
CA ILE A 113 -0.47 -9.59 -3.63
C ILE A 113 -0.26 -10.61 -2.51
N ALA A 114 0.99 -10.85 -2.11
CA ALA A 114 1.33 -11.78 -1.05
C ALA A 114 0.69 -11.41 0.30
N SER A 115 0.72 -10.12 0.69
CA SER A 115 0.07 -9.67 1.92
C SER A 115 -1.45 -9.83 1.87
N SER A 116 -2.08 -9.52 0.73
CA SER A 116 -3.53 -9.70 0.54
C SER A 116 -3.94 -11.18 0.64
N LEU A 117 -3.14 -12.08 0.10
CA LEU A 117 -3.36 -13.52 0.23
C LEU A 117 -3.19 -13.98 1.68
N LEU A 118 -2.17 -13.48 2.38
CA LEU A 118 -1.92 -13.81 3.80
C LEU A 118 -3.12 -13.41 4.68
N LEU A 119 -3.66 -12.22 4.46
CA LEU A 119 -4.85 -11.72 5.16
C LEU A 119 -6.06 -12.60 4.87
N SER A 120 -6.35 -12.84 3.58
CA SER A 120 -7.50 -13.66 3.15
C SER A 120 -7.46 -15.07 3.74
N VAL A 121 -6.29 -15.72 3.70
CA VAL A 121 -6.09 -17.05 4.30
C VAL A 121 -6.28 -16.99 5.81
N GLY A 122 -5.72 -15.97 6.46
CA GLY A 122 -5.90 -15.77 7.89
C GLY A 122 -7.36 -15.65 8.30
N THR A 123 -8.17 -14.88 7.56
CA THR A 123 -9.59 -14.67 7.87
C THR A 123 -10.39 -15.97 7.70
N VAL A 124 -10.12 -16.74 6.65
CA VAL A 124 -10.73 -18.06 6.46
C VAL A 124 -10.35 -19.01 7.59
N CYS A 125 -9.07 -19.06 7.95
CA CYS A 125 -8.60 -19.93 9.02
C CYS A 125 -9.17 -19.53 10.40
N GLN A 126 -9.42 -18.25 10.66
CA GLN A 126 -10.14 -17.82 11.85
C GLN A 126 -11.60 -18.29 11.87
N GLY A 127 -12.26 -18.36 10.72
CA GLY A 127 -13.59 -18.98 10.60
C GLY A 127 -13.57 -20.48 10.90
N LEU A 128 -12.49 -21.17 10.54
CA LEU A 128 -12.27 -22.61 10.79
C LEU A 128 -11.73 -22.89 12.21
N THR A 129 -12.23 -22.15 13.20
CA THR A 129 -11.79 -22.31 14.58
C THR A 129 -12.14 -23.72 15.10
N PRO A 130 -11.17 -24.50 15.62
CA PRO A 130 -11.41 -25.87 16.08
C PRO A 130 -12.46 -25.97 17.19
N PRO A 131 -13.16 -27.12 17.35
CA PRO A 131 -14.14 -27.30 18.42
C PRO A 131 -13.51 -27.56 19.81
N VAL A 132 -12.18 -27.52 19.93
CA VAL A 132 -11.46 -27.97 21.12
C VAL A 132 -11.05 -26.77 21.98
N ALA A 133 -11.63 -26.65 23.18
CA ALA A 133 -11.53 -25.47 24.04
C ALA A 133 -10.09 -24.95 24.26
N TYR A 134 -9.12 -25.85 24.51
CA TYR A 134 -7.74 -25.45 24.76
C TYR A 134 -6.97 -24.99 23.51
N VAL A 135 -7.35 -25.48 22.31
CA VAL A 135 -6.65 -25.14 21.06
C VAL A 135 -7.17 -23.83 20.46
N ARG A 136 -8.45 -23.52 20.68
CA ARG A 136 -9.14 -22.36 20.06
C ARG A 136 -8.43 -21.03 20.28
N VAL A 137 -8.00 -20.77 21.52
CA VAL A 137 -7.32 -19.52 21.87
C VAL A 137 -6.00 -19.39 21.09
N GLY A 138 -5.15 -20.42 21.14
CA GLY A 138 -3.86 -20.42 20.46
C GLY A 138 -4.01 -20.30 18.94
N TRP A 139 -5.01 -20.97 18.37
CA TRP A 139 -5.34 -20.87 16.94
C TRP A 139 -5.71 -19.45 16.53
N MET A 140 -6.68 -18.83 17.21
CA MET A 140 -7.12 -17.47 16.85
C MET A 140 -6.02 -16.43 17.07
N VAL A 141 -5.24 -16.55 18.15
CA VAL A 141 -4.09 -15.66 18.41
C VAL A 141 -3.02 -15.82 17.34
N ALA A 142 -2.67 -17.04 16.94
CA ALA A 142 -1.67 -17.27 15.90
C ALA A 142 -2.10 -16.65 14.56
N TRP A 143 -3.35 -16.90 14.15
CA TRP A 143 -3.89 -16.29 12.93
C TRP A 143 -4.04 -14.77 13.04
N ARG A 144 -4.29 -14.24 14.24
CA ARG A 144 -4.27 -12.78 14.46
C ARG A 144 -2.90 -12.17 14.29
N CYS A 145 -1.88 -12.83 14.81
CA CYS A 145 -0.51 -12.40 14.60
C CYS A 145 -0.20 -12.39 13.09
N ILE A 146 -0.53 -13.46 12.37
CA ILE A 146 -0.31 -13.57 10.92
C ILE A 146 -1.05 -12.46 10.15
N GLN A 147 -2.33 -12.22 10.46
CA GLN A 147 -3.09 -11.12 9.86
C GLN A 147 -2.49 -9.75 10.19
N GLY A 148 -2.07 -9.52 11.45
CA GLY A 148 -1.40 -8.28 11.85
C GLY A 148 -0.12 -8.02 11.06
N ILE A 149 0.70 -9.06 10.81
CA ILE A 149 1.89 -8.97 9.96
C ILE A 149 1.50 -8.53 8.54
N GLY A 150 0.49 -9.18 7.95
CA GLY A 150 0.01 -8.86 6.60
C GLY A 150 -0.57 -7.45 6.48
N TYR A 151 -1.38 -7.04 7.46
CA TYR A 151 -2.06 -5.75 7.48
C TYR A 151 -1.08 -4.59 7.58
N GLY A 152 -0.12 -4.67 8.52
CA GLY A 152 0.87 -3.61 8.69
C GLY A 152 1.63 -3.35 7.39
N GLY A 153 2.27 -4.39 6.86
CA GLY A 153 3.09 -4.30 5.66
C GLY A 153 2.42 -3.67 4.45
N LYS A 154 1.13 -3.99 4.25
CA LYS A 154 0.40 -3.59 3.04
C LYS A 154 0.23 -2.08 2.91
N PHE A 155 -0.08 -1.36 4.00
CA PHE A 155 -0.33 0.08 3.95
C PHE A 155 0.91 0.88 3.53
N THR A 156 2.07 0.51 4.05
CA THR A 156 3.32 1.19 3.71
C THR A 156 3.70 0.88 2.27
N VAL A 157 3.73 -0.40 1.89
CA VAL A 157 4.14 -0.83 0.55
C VAL A 157 3.21 -0.27 -0.54
N SER A 158 1.91 -0.12 -0.27
CA SER A 158 0.96 0.44 -1.23
C SER A 158 1.22 1.90 -1.56
N ASN A 159 1.58 2.70 -0.56
CA ASN A 159 1.86 4.12 -0.75
C ASN A 159 3.10 4.30 -1.64
N VAL A 160 4.15 3.51 -1.40
CA VAL A 160 5.36 3.61 -2.21
C VAL A 160 5.15 3.01 -3.61
N TYR A 161 4.37 1.94 -3.75
CA TYR A 161 3.99 1.39 -5.06
C TYR A 161 3.23 2.42 -5.93
N LEU A 162 2.26 3.13 -5.35
CA LEU A 162 1.53 4.17 -6.07
C LEU A 162 2.46 5.31 -6.52
N ALA A 163 3.43 5.70 -5.68
CA ALA A 163 4.43 6.68 -6.06
C ALA A 163 5.34 6.21 -7.21
N GLU A 164 5.64 4.91 -7.31
CA GLU A 164 6.42 4.33 -8.41
C GLU A 164 5.65 4.23 -9.72
N VAL A 165 4.35 3.93 -9.66
CA VAL A 165 3.51 3.80 -10.85
C VAL A 165 3.04 5.16 -11.37
N ALA A 166 3.13 6.22 -10.55
CA ALA A 166 2.75 7.56 -10.96
C ALA A 166 3.63 8.08 -12.10
N PRO A 167 3.03 8.59 -13.19
CA PRO A 167 3.78 9.16 -14.30
C PRO A 167 4.51 10.43 -13.84
N ARG A 168 5.74 10.64 -14.33
CA ARG A 168 6.60 11.79 -13.95
C ARG A 168 5.93 13.15 -14.16
N SER A 169 5.01 13.24 -15.12
CA SER A 169 4.23 14.45 -15.41
C SER A 169 3.30 14.89 -14.28
N ILE A 170 2.93 13.98 -13.37
CA ILE A 170 2.07 14.27 -12.20
C ILE A 170 2.92 14.60 -10.97
N LEU A 171 4.16 14.10 -10.92
CA LEU A 171 5.06 14.22 -9.77
C LEU A 171 5.91 15.50 -9.75
N SER A 172 5.86 16.34 -10.79
CA SER A 172 6.56 17.63 -10.82
C SER A 172 5.78 18.69 -10.05
N THR A 173 5.97 18.76 -8.73
CA THR A 173 5.59 19.92 -7.91
C THR A 173 6.76 20.30 -7.02
#